data_AF-A0A6E8W563-F1
#
_entry.id   AF-A0A6E8W563-F1
#
_cell.length_a   1.000
_cell.length_b   1.000
_cell.length_c   1.000
_cell.angle_alpha   90.00
_cell.angle_beta   90.00
_cell.angle_gamma   90.00
#
_symmetry.space_group_name_H-M   'P 1'
#
loop_
_entity.id
_entity.type
_entity.pdbx_description
1 polymer ?
#
loop_
_entity_poly.entity_id
_entity_poly.type
_entity_poly.pdbx_seq_one_letter_code
_entity_poly.pdbx_strand_id
1 'polypeptide(L)' 'METLEYRLPLEFIQKKVLQVTIWSHDSLQENAFLGGIELPLAEIDLRRETIQWHHLGYLTRV' A
#
# COMPACT_ATOMS: atom_id res chain seq x y z
N MET A 1 -16.05 0.46 4.53
CA MET A 1 -14.81 -0.30 4.34
C MET A 1 -14.65 -0.52 2.85
N GLU A 2 -13.52 -0.08 2.30
CA GLU A 2 -13.19 -0.30 0.90
C GLU A 2 -12.14 -1.42 0.84
N THR A 3 -12.27 -2.32 -0.13
CA THR A 3 -11.37 -3.47 -0.31
C THR A 3 -10.79 -3.41 -1.71
N LEU A 4 -9.46 -3.46 -1.81
CA LEU A 4 -8.74 -3.58 -3.08
C LEU A 4 -8.36 -5.05 -3.30
N GLU A 5 -8.82 -5.64 -4.40
CA GLU A 5 -8.55 -7.05 -4.75
C GLU A 5 -7.50 -7.14 -5.87
N TYR A 6 -6.47 -7.96 -5.65
CA TYR A 6 -5.46 -8.29 -6.66
C TYR A 6 -5.48 -9.79 -6.95
N ARG A 7 -5.80 -10.18 -8.20
CA ARG A 7 -5.82 -11.59 -8.63
C ARG A 7 -4.49 -11.98 -9.26
N LEU A 8 -3.55 -12.38 -8.44
CA LEU A 8 -2.20 -12.79 -8.85
C LEU A 8 -1.81 -14.12 -8.21
N PRO A 9 -1.00 -14.96 -8.89
CA PRO A 9 -0.44 -16.16 -8.28
C PRO A 9 0.38 -15.83 -7.02
N LEU A 10 0.27 -16.67 -5.98
CA LEU A 10 0.96 -16.44 -4.71
C LEU A 10 2.49 -16.30 -4.89
N GLU A 11 3.08 -17.16 -5.71
CA GLU A 11 4.52 -17.16 -6.03
C GLU A 11 5.00 -15.87 -6.71
N PHE A 12 4.09 -15.15 -7.38
CA PHE A 12 4.38 -13.90 -8.07
C PHE A 12 4.22 -12.73 -7.11
N ILE A 13 3.11 -12.67 -6.38
CA ILE A 13 2.80 -11.56 -5.48
C ILE A 13 3.77 -11.51 -4.29
N GLN A 14 4.27 -12.65 -3.82
CA GLN A 14 5.26 -12.73 -2.74
C GLN A 14 6.61 -12.08 -3.10
N LYS A 15 6.87 -11.81 -4.39
CA LYS A 15 8.08 -11.10 -4.86
C LYS A 15 7.85 -9.60 -5.07
N LYS A 16 6.70 -9.07 -4.63
CA LYS A 16 6.31 -7.67 -4.83
C LYS A 16 6.32 -6.90 -3.53
N VAL A 17 6.37 -5.58 -3.69
CA VAL A 17 6.16 -4.61 -2.62
C VAL A 17 4.81 -3.95 -2.90
N LEU A 18 3.92 -3.96 -1.92
CA LEU A 18 2.68 -3.21 -1.98
C LEU A 18 2.96 -1.78 -1.49
N GLN A 19 2.90 -0.81 -2.40
CA GLN A 19 3.01 0.60 -2.07
C GLN A 19 1.60 1.18 -1.87
N VAL A 20 1.33 1.67 -0.67
CA VAL A 20 0.08 2.38 -0.34
C VAL A 20 0.40 3.84 -0.14
N THR A 21 -0.29 4.72 -0.86
CA THR A 21 -0.11 6.17 -0.76
C THR A 21 -1.43 6.84 -0.42
N ILE A 22 -1.38 7.84 0.45
CA ILE A 22 -2.54 8.60 0.89
C ILE A 22 -2.42 10.01 0.32
N TRP A 23 -3.52 10.47 -0.27
CA TRP A 23 -3.61 11.77 -0.93
C TRP A 23 -4.82 12.51 -0.39
N SER A 24 -4.66 13.81 -0.11
CA SER A 24 -5.77 14.71 0.11
C SER A 24 -6.29 15.17 -1.24
N HIS A 25 -7.59 15.01 -1.47
CA HIS A 25 -8.25 15.58 -2.63
C HIS A 25 -8.72 16.99 -2.32
N ASP A 26 -8.35 17.94 -3.18
CA ASP A 26 -8.87 19.31 -3.21
C ASP A 26 -9.43 19.57 -4.61
N SER A 27 -10.61 20.18 -4.71
CA SER A 27 -11.28 20.43 -5.99
C SER A 27 -10.70 21.64 -6.75
N LEU A 28 -9.92 22.49 -6.07
CA LEU A 28 -9.34 23.72 -6.63
C LEU A 28 -7.81 23.63 -6.80
N GLN A 29 -7.17 22.61 -6.24
CA GLN A 29 -5.72 22.42 -6.27
C GLN A 29 -5.33 21.01 -6.72
N GLU A 30 -4.04 20.80 -6.99
CA GLU A 30 -3.52 19.44 -7.17
C GLU A 30 -3.64 18.64 -5.87
N ASN A 31 -3.85 17.33 -5.98
CA ASN A 31 -3.94 16.46 -4.81
C ASN A 31 -2.63 16.53 -4.01
N ALA A 32 -2.75 16.80 -2.71
CA ALA A 32 -1.60 16.86 -1.81
C ALA A 32 -1.24 15.47 -1.31
N PHE A 33 0.03 15.08 -1.47
CA PHE A 33 0.54 13.83 -0.90
C PHE A 33 0.62 13.93 0.63
N LEU A 34 0.01 12.99 1.35
CA LEU A 34 -0.01 12.95 2.81
C LEU A 34 0.97 11.95 3.40
N GLY A 35 1.51 11.03 2.59
CA GLY A 35 2.42 9.99 3.02
C GLY A 35 2.10 8.63 2.40
N GLY A 36 2.95 7.66 2.67
CA GLY A 36 2.72 6.30 2.22
C GLY A 36 3.54 5.27 2.99
N ILE A 37 3.30 4.01 2.66
CA ILE A 37 4.06 2.87 3.18
C ILE A 37 4.36 1.90 2.05
N GLU A 38 5.53 1.28 2.14
CA GLU A 38 5.93 0.14 1.33
C GLU A 38 5.87 -1.12 2.19
N LEU A 39 5.14 -2.12 1.72
CA LEU A 39 4.94 -3.40 2.39
C LEU A 39 5.55 -4.52 1.52
N PRO A 40 6.77 -4.98 1.83
CA PRO A 40 7.34 -6.14 1.17
C PRO A 40 6.48 -7.37 1.45
N LEU A 41 5.78 -7.86 0.42
CA LEU A 41 4.84 -8.98 0.58
C LEU A 41 5.55 -10.31 0.82
N ALA A 42 6.87 -10.35 0.63
CA ALA A 42 7.74 -11.47 1.01
C ALA A 42 7.79 -11.71 2.52
N GLU A 43 7.58 -10.66 3.33
CA GLU A 43 7.73 -10.68 4.79
C GLU A 43 6.39 -10.90 5.51
N ILE A 44 5.29 -11.00 4.76
CA ILE A 44 3.94 -11.14 5.29
C ILE A 44 3.40 -12.54 4.96
N ASP A 45 2.78 -13.20 5.94
CA ASP A 45 2.07 -14.45 5.70
C ASP A 45 0.73 -14.19 4.99
N LEU A 46 0.75 -14.16 3.66
CA LEU A 46 -0.41 -13.89 2.81
C LEU A 46 -1.49 -15.00 2.85
N ARG A 47 -1.25 -16.12 3.54
CA ARG A 47 -2.25 -17.19 3.71
C ARG A 47 -3.17 -16.95 4.89
N ARG A 48 -2.86 -15.95 5.72
CA ARG A 48 -3.61 -15.59 6.91
C ARG A 48 -4.04 -14.13 6.82
N GLU A 49 -5.20 -13.85 7.37
CA GLU A 49 -5.63 -12.47 7.55
C GLU A 49 -4.65 -11.78 8.52
N THR A 50 -4.12 -10.64 8.11
CA THR A 50 -3.22 -9.81 8.90
C THR A 50 -3.88 -8.47 9.14
N ILE A 51 -4.00 -8.07 10.41
CA ILE A 51 -4.57 -6.79 10.82
C ILE A 51 -3.51 -6.07 11.65
N GLN A 52 -3.01 -4.95 11.13
CA GLN A 52 -1.93 -4.20 11.76
C GLN A 52 -2.04 -2.71 11.42
N TRP A 53 -1.60 -1.88 12.36
CA TRP A 53 -1.48 -0.44 12.15
C TRP A 53 -0.12 -0.11 11.53
N HIS A 54 -0.12 0.86 10.62
CA HIS A 54 1.06 1.32 9.92
C HIS A 54 1.18 2.84 10.00
N HIS A 55 2.35 3.33 10.36
CA HIS A 55 2.65 4.76 10.28
C HIS A 55 2.95 5.15 8.84
N LEU A 56 2.46 6.31 8.41
CA LEU A 56 2.77 6.87 7.10
C LEU A 56 4.17 7.48 7.13
N GLY A 57 5.02 7.06 6.20
CA GLY A 57 6.35 7.60 5.97
C GLY A 57 6.40 8.51 4.76
N TYR A 58 7.54 9.20 4.62
CA TYR A 58 7.87 9.91 3.39
C TYR A 58 8.43 8.91 2.38
N LEU A 59 7.65 8.60 1.34
CA LEU A 59 8.12 7.78 0.24
C LEU A 59 8.77 8.70 -0.81
N THR A 60 10.04 8.49 -1.11
CA THR A 60 10.69 9.13 -2.26
C THR A 60 10.05 8.59 -3.53
N ARG A 61 9.33 9.44 -4.24
CA ARG A 61 8.83 9.14 -5.59
C ARG A 61 10.05 9.01 -6.50
N VAL A 62 10.37 7.79 -6.94
CA VAL A 62 11.39 7.54 -7.98
C VAL A 62 10.86 8.01 -9.33
#